data_AF-C4KG91-F1
#
_entry.id   AF-C4KG91-F1
#
_cell.length_a   1.000
_cell.length_b   1.000
_cell.length_c   1.000
_cell.angle_alpha   90.00
_cell.angle_beta   90.00
_cell.angle_gamma   90.00
#
_symmetry.space_group_name_H-M   'P 1'
#
loop_
_entity.id
_entity.type
_entity.pdbx_description
1 polymer ?
#
loop_
_entity_poly.entity_id
_entity_poly.type
_entity_poly.pdbx_seq_one_letter_code
_entity_poly.pdbx_strand_id
1 'polypeptide(L)'
;MTRYSNIFKYLKTIEIKQIFFERLSMFINGKFRFFLHPYINEIASNIELYEDPGKLLYNLGVTEDLNINQCINEFGILIENLKQRLLTTKLLYPMNFGLGEKSSFLIYCLIREIKPQLVIETGVANGISTFLILNAIMKNGNGKLYSIDISKDVGVILSEKEKKTGT
;
A
#
# COMPACT_ATOMS: atom_id res chain seq x y z
N MET A 1 -13.18 -47.78 28.30
CA MET A 1 -13.18 -46.54 29.11
C MET A 1 -12.20 -45.48 28.54
N THR A 2 -12.12 -45.32 27.21
CA THR A 2 -11.01 -44.59 26.53
C THR A 2 -11.47 -43.64 25.41
N ARG A 3 -12.77 -43.60 25.08
CA ARG A 3 -13.29 -42.75 23.99
C ARG A 3 -13.71 -41.35 24.46
N TYR A 4 -14.18 -41.22 25.70
CA TYR A 4 -14.60 -39.95 26.29
C TYR A 4 -13.42 -39.08 26.76
N SER A 5 -12.29 -39.67 27.18
CA SER A 5 -11.13 -38.91 27.67
C SER A 5 -10.46 -38.05 26.59
N ASN A 6 -10.45 -38.53 25.34
CA ASN A 6 -9.88 -37.80 24.20
C ASN A 6 -10.72 -36.58 23.79
N ILE A 7 -12.05 -36.68 23.90
CA ILE A 7 -12.97 -35.57 23.57
C ILE A 7 -12.83 -34.45 24.62
N PHE A 8 -12.78 -34.79 25.90
CA PHE A 8 -12.56 -33.78 26.96
C PHE A 8 -11.18 -33.12 26.86
N LYS A 9 -10.13 -33.87 26.49
CA LYS A 9 -8.79 -33.31 26.25
C LYS A 9 -8.77 -32.34 25.07
N TYR A 10 -9.51 -32.65 24.01
CA TYR A 10 -9.65 -31.81 22.81
C TYR A 10 -10.47 -30.54 23.07
N LEU A 11 -11.61 -30.65 23.77
CA LEU A 11 -12.43 -29.51 24.18
C LEU A 11 -11.64 -28.56 25.09
N LYS A 12 -10.90 -29.10 26.06
CA LYS A 12 -10.05 -28.31 26.96
C LYS A 12 -8.92 -27.59 26.22
N THR A 13 -8.38 -28.18 25.13
CA THR A 13 -7.36 -27.51 24.31
C THR A 13 -7.94 -26.40 23.42
N ILE A 14 -9.18 -26.53 22.96
CA ILE A 14 -9.89 -25.46 22.23
C ILE A 14 -10.20 -24.28 23.16
N GLU A 15 -10.76 -24.53 24.34
CA GLU A 15 -11.06 -23.47 25.32
C GLU A 15 -9.79 -22.73 25.75
N ILE A 16 -8.69 -23.45 26.02
CA ILE A 16 -7.41 -22.82 26.36
C ILE A 16 -6.88 -21.96 25.20
N LYS A 17 -7.00 -22.43 23.95
CA LYS A 17 -6.59 -21.64 22.78
C LYS A 17 -7.47 -20.39 22.60
N GLN A 18 -8.77 -20.50 22.84
CA GLN A 18 -9.70 -19.39 22.74
C GLN A 18 -9.43 -18.33 23.82
N ILE A 19 -9.27 -18.74 25.07
CA ILE A 19 -8.91 -17.85 26.19
C ILE A 19 -7.53 -17.21 25.96
N PHE A 20 -6.57 -17.95 25.44
CA PHE A 20 -5.26 -17.41 25.08
C PHE A 20 -5.37 -16.38 23.96
N PHE A 21 -6.16 -16.65 22.92
CA PHE A 21 -6.39 -15.71 21.82
C PHE A 21 -7.12 -14.46 22.28
N GLU A 22 -8.11 -14.57 23.16
CA GLU A 22 -8.81 -13.43 23.76
C GLU A 22 -7.89 -12.61 24.66
N ARG A 23 -7.04 -13.23 25.48
CA ARG A 23 -6.06 -12.52 26.30
C ARG A 23 -4.96 -11.87 25.47
N LEU A 24 -4.49 -12.55 24.42
CA LEU A 24 -3.51 -12.02 23.49
C LEU A 24 -4.12 -10.85 22.69
N SER A 25 -5.37 -10.96 22.24
CA SER A 25 -6.06 -9.87 21.54
C SER A 25 -6.33 -8.70 22.49
N MET A 26 -6.69 -8.91 23.75
CA MET A 26 -6.78 -7.85 24.75
C MET A 26 -5.43 -7.19 25.04
N PHE A 27 -4.35 -7.96 25.10
CA PHE A 27 -2.99 -7.44 25.30
C PHE A 27 -2.50 -6.65 24.09
N ILE A 28 -2.74 -7.15 22.88
CA ILE A 28 -2.45 -6.47 21.61
C ILE A 28 -3.31 -5.20 21.52
N ASN A 29 -4.62 -5.28 21.74
CA ASN A 29 -5.54 -4.14 21.69
C ASN A 29 -5.24 -3.10 22.77
N GLY A 30 -4.82 -3.53 23.97
CA GLY A 30 -4.41 -2.64 25.06
C GLY A 30 -3.12 -1.89 24.74
N LYS A 31 -2.15 -2.55 24.09
CA LYS A 31 -0.92 -1.92 23.60
C LYS A 31 -1.13 -1.09 22.33
N PHE A 32 -2.03 -1.49 21.44
CA PHE A 32 -2.39 -0.74 20.24
C PHE A 32 -3.13 0.56 20.56
N ARG A 33 -3.96 0.58 21.62
CA ARG A 33 -4.61 1.81 22.10
C ARG A 33 -3.60 2.87 22.56
N PHE A 34 -2.42 2.47 23.03
CA PHE A 34 -1.34 3.40 23.39
C PHE A 34 -0.66 4.04 22.17
N PHE A 35 -0.64 3.36 21.00
CA PHE A 35 -0.07 3.91 19.76
C PHE A 35 -1.04 4.80 18.97
N LEU A 36 -2.29 4.98 19.44
CA LEU A 36 -3.30 5.84 18.83
C LEU A 36 -3.31 7.28 19.36
N HIS A 37 -2.39 7.66 20.25
CA HIS A 37 -2.28 9.02 20.80
C HIS A 37 -0.85 9.52 20.61
N PRO A 38 -0.54 10.05 19.43
CA PRO A 38 -0.28 11.48 19.45
C PRO A 38 -1.52 12.17 18.93
N TYR A 39 -2.07 13.09 19.70
CA TYR A 39 -3.17 13.90 19.21
C TYR A 39 -2.70 14.65 17.94
N ILE A 40 -3.58 14.87 16.95
CA ILE A 40 -3.17 15.49 15.66
C ILE A 40 -2.44 16.82 15.88
N ASN A 41 -2.81 17.59 16.92
CA ASN A 41 -2.11 18.80 17.34
C ASN A 41 -0.69 18.55 17.88
N GLU A 42 -0.46 17.46 18.61
CA GLU A 42 0.88 17.03 19.05
C GLU A 42 1.75 16.59 17.87
N ILE A 43 1.18 15.86 16.91
CA ILE A 43 1.87 15.55 15.65
C ILE A 43 2.20 16.86 14.95
N ALA A 44 1.20 17.71 14.70
CA ALA A 44 1.31 18.98 13.97
C ALA A 44 2.39 19.91 14.56
N SER A 45 2.60 19.89 15.87
CA SER A 45 3.64 20.69 16.53
C SER A 45 5.07 20.28 16.17
N ASN A 46 5.27 19.06 15.65
CA ASN A 46 6.58 18.51 15.29
C ASN A 46 6.62 17.94 13.85
N ILE A 47 5.69 18.35 12.96
CA ILE A 47 5.73 17.91 11.56
C ILE A 47 6.84 18.66 10.83
N GLU A 48 7.81 17.91 10.34
CA GLU A 48 8.64 18.38 9.24
C GLU A 48 7.87 18.16 7.93
N LEU A 49 7.46 19.25 7.30
CA LEU A 49 6.75 19.20 6.03
C LEU A 49 7.75 19.10 4.88
N TYR A 50 7.56 18.09 4.03
CA TYR A 50 8.35 17.89 2.82
C TYR A 50 7.55 18.22 1.58
N GLU A 51 7.91 19.30 0.90
CA GLU A 51 7.30 19.66 -0.39
C GLU A 51 7.97 18.99 -1.59
N ASP A 52 9.24 18.61 -1.42
CA ASP A 52 10.04 17.89 -2.40
C ASP A 52 10.08 16.39 -2.02
N PRO A 53 9.49 15.52 -2.84
CA PRO A 53 9.55 14.08 -2.62
C PRO A 53 10.99 13.54 -2.60
N GLY A 54 11.93 14.14 -3.33
CA GLY A 54 13.32 13.70 -3.35
C GLY A 54 13.99 13.83 -1.99
N LYS A 55 13.85 15.01 -1.38
CA LYS A 55 14.31 15.26 0.00
C LYS A 55 13.64 14.32 1.01
N LEU A 56 12.34 14.03 0.84
CA LEU A 56 11.65 13.07 1.72
C LEU A 56 12.25 11.67 1.60
N LEU A 57 12.48 11.17 0.39
CA LEU A 57 13.08 9.84 0.16
C LEU A 57 14.46 9.72 0.79
N TYR A 58 15.29 10.75 0.63
CA TYR A 58 16.61 10.84 1.25
C TYR A 58 16.51 10.81 2.78
N ASN A 59 15.65 11.63 3.37
CA ASN A 59 15.48 11.71 4.83
C ASN A 59 14.85 10.44 5.43
N LEU A 60 14.07 9.69 4.66
CA LEU A 60 13.57 8.36 5.05
C LEU A 60 14.64 7.26 4.95
N GLY A 61 15.85 7.56 4.45
CA GLY A 61 16.91 6.59 4.24
C GLY A 61 16.59 5.58 3.13
N VAL A 62 15.68 5.92 2.22
CA VAL A 62 15.28 5.06 1.09
C VAL A 62 16.34 5.10 -0.01
N THR A 63 17.06 6.22 -0.15
CA THR A 63 18.18 6.37 -1.09
C THR A 63 19.45 6.77 -0.32
N GLU A 64 20.59 6.22 -0.70
CA GLU A 64 21.89 6.53 -0.08
C GLU A 64 22.39 7.93 -0.47
N ASP A 65 22.00 8.41 -1.65
CA ASP A 65 22.26 9.73 -2.17
C ASP A 65 20.98 10.39 -2.72
N LEU A 66 21.02 11.70 -2.98
CA LEU A 66 19.93 12.44 -3.63
C LEU A 66 19.79 12.10 -5.13
N ASN A 67 20.40 11.01 -5.61
CA ASN A 67 20.45 10.67 -7.02
C ASN A 67 19.16 9.97 -7.48
N ILE A 68 18.05 10.70 -7.40
CA ILE A 68 16.73 10.28 -7.88
C ILE A 68 16.56 10.49 -9.40
N ASN A 69 17.63 10.79 -10.14
CA ASN A 69 17.57 11.11 -11.57
C ASN A 69 16.97 9.98 -12.40
N GLN A 70 17.29 8.72 -12.07
CA GLN A 70 16.70 7.57 -12.73
C GLN A 70 15.18 7.56 -12.54
N CYS A 71 14.71 7.72 -11.30
CA CYS A 71 13.30 7.76 -10.99
C CYS A 71 12.60 8.96 -11.66
N ILE A 72 13.21 10.14 -11.68
CA ILE A 72 12.69 11.32 -12.39
C ILE A 72 12.47 11.01 -13.88
N ASN A 73 13.48 10.46 -14.55
CA ASN A 73 13.42 10.16 -15.97
C ASN A 73 12.36 9.09 -16.29
N GLU A 74 12.34 8.00 -15.52
CA GLU A 74 11.34 6.94 -15.69
C GLU A 74 9.93 7.45 -15.44
N PHE A 75 9.73 8.22 -14.37
CA PHE A 75 8.43 8.78 -14.00
C PHE A 75 7.93 9.78 -15.04
N GLY A 76 8.80 10.65 -15.58
CA GLY A 76 8.42 11.59 -16.64
C GLY A 76 7.83 10.89 -17.86
N ILE A 77 8.47 9.82 -18.33
CA ILE A 77 7.95 9.00 -19.44
C ILE A 77 6.61 8.34 -19.06
N LEU A 78 6.53 7.83 -17.83
CA LEU A 78 5.38 7.10 -17.34
C LEU A 78 4.14 8.00 -17.20
N ILE A 79 4.31 9.22 -16.72
CA ILE A 79 3.23 10.20 -16.57
C ILE A 79 2.69 10.64 -17.92
N GLU A 80 3.53 10.81 -18.93
CA GLU A 80 3.03 11.11 -20.28
C GLU A 80 2.16 9.96 -20.83
N ASN A 81 2.54 8.71 -20.60
CA ASN A 81 1.68 7.56 -20.94
C ASN A 81 0.35 7.60 -20.18
N LEU A 82 0.40 7.85 -18.87
CA LEU A 82 -0.78 7.94 -18.02
C LEU A 82 -1.73 9.04 -18.50
N LYS A 83 -1.21 10.23 -18.83
CA LYS A 83 -2.00 11.35 -19.36
C LYS A 83 -2.76 10.95 -20.63
N GLN A 84 -2.10 10.25 -21.56
CA GLN A 84 -2.76 9.78 -22.79
C GLN A 84 -3.91 8.80 -22.50
N ARG A 85 -3.72 7.89 -21.54
CA ARG A 85 -4.78 6.97 -21.11
C ARG A 85 -5.95 7.71 -20.45
N LEU A 86 -5.67 8.69 -19.61
CA LEU A 86 -6.69 9.51 -18.95
C LEU A 86 -7.54 10.31 -19.96
N LEU A 87 -6.93 10.79 -21.06
CA LEU A 87 -7.65 11.50 -22.13
C LEU A 87 -8.54 10.59 -22.98
N THR A 88 -8.18 9.32 -23.12
CA THR A 88 -8.86 8.36 -24.01
C THR A 88 -9.85 7.45 -23.28
N THR A 89 -9.80 7.41 -21.95
CA THR A 89 -10.62 6.52 -21.13
C THR A 89 -11.76 7.28 -20.48
N LYS A 90 -12.98 6.73 -20.56
CA LYS A 90 -14.11 7.23 -19.78
C LYS A 90 -13.90 6.89 -18.30
N LEU A 91 -13.66 7.92 -17.48
CA LEU A 91 -13.46 7.76 -16.04
C LEU A 91 -14.77 7.47 -15.31
N LEU A 92 -14.70 6.65 -14.26
CA LEU A 92 -15.85 6.33 -13.40
C LEU A 92 -15.83 7.11 -12.09
N TYR A 93 -14.64 7.54 -11.65
CA TYR A 93 -14.46 8.34 -10.45
C TYR A 93 -13.94 9.74 -10.79
N PRO A 94 -14.23 10.75 -9.96
CA PRO A 94 -13.62 12.07 -10.06
C PRO A 94 -12.08 12.01 -10.03
N MET A 95 -11.42 12.89 -10.79
CA MET A 95 -9.95 12.94 -10.85
C MET A 95 -9.29 13.25 -9.50
N ASN A 96 -9.96 14.00 -8.62
CA ASN A 96 -9.47 14.32 -7.28
C ASN A 96 -9.50 13.14 -6.30
N PHE A 97 -10.05 11.98 -6.70
CA PHE A 97 -9.90 10.73 -5.94
C PHE A 97 -8.58 10.03 -6.25
N GLY A 98 -7.89 10.42 -7.33
CA GLY A 98 -6.57 9.94 -7.69
C GLY A 98 -5.45 10.66 -6.94
N LEU A 99 -4.23 10.17 -7.13
CA LEU A 99 -3.03 10.79 -6.59
C LEU A 99 -2.70 12.09 -7.31
N GLY A 100 -2.25 13.09 -6.55
CA GLY A 100 -1.54 14.24 -7.12
C GLY A 100 -0.17 13.83 -7.68
N GLU A 101 0.42 14.69 -8.52
CA GLU A 101 1.68 14.40 -9.21
C GLU A 101 2.84 14.12 -8.24
N LYS A 102 3.00 14.93 -7.18
CA LYS A 102 4.06 14.74 -6.17
C LYS A 102 3.92 13.40 -5.43
N SER A 103 2.70 13.03 -5.03
CA SER A 103 2.42 11.75 -4.37
C SER A 103 2.61 10.57 -5.32
N SER A 104 2.25 10.75 -6.60
CA SER A 104 2.48 9.77 -7.67
C SER A 104 3.97 9.48 -7.84
N PHE A 105 4.78 10.54 -7.91
CA PHE A 105 6.24 10.43 -7.99
C PHE A 105 6.80 9.72 -6.76
N LEU A 106 6.38 10.13 -5.55
CA LEU A 106 6.82 9.52 -4.30
C LEU A 106 6.55 8.02 -4.27
N ILE A 107 5.32 7.59 -4.59
CA ILE A 107 4.93 6.16 -4.58
C ILE A 107 5.75 5.36 -5.61
N TYR A 108 5.92 5.90 -6.81
CA TYR A 108 6.75 5.24 -7.84
C TYR A 108 8.19 5.03 -7.34
N CYS A 109 8.81 6.07 -6.81
CA CYS A 109 10.19 6.01 -6.31
C CYS A 109 10.33 5.07 -5.12
N LEU A 110 9.42 5.14 -4.14
CA LEU A 110 9.44 4.26 -2.97
C LEU A 110 9.51 2.79 -3.39
N ILE A 111 8.70 2.40 -4.38
CA ILE A 111 8.67 1.01 -4.84
C ILE A 111 9.91 0.65 -5.64
N ARG A 112 10.43 1.58 -6.46
CA ARG A 112 11.67 1.37 -7.22
C ARG A 112 12.90 1.15 -6.33
N GLU A 113 12.95 1.84 -5.19
CA GLU A 113 14.09 1.79 -4.28
C GLU A 113 13.95 0.67 -3.24
N ILE A 114 12.80 0.58 -2.56
CA ILE A 114 12.54 -0.46 -1.55
C ILE A 114 12.47 -1.86 -2.18
N LYS A 115 12.07 -1.95 -3.46
CA LYS A 115 11.92 -3.21 -4.21
C LYS A 115 11.09 -4.25 -3.44
N PRO A 116 9.87 -3.89 -2.98
CA PRO A 116 9.09 -4.77 -2.13
C PRO A 116 8.70 -6.05 -2.86
N GLN A 117 8.72 -7.18 -2.15
CA GLN A 117 8.20 -8.44 -2.68
C GLN A 117 6.67 -8.43 -2.81
N LEU A 118 6.00 -7.59 -2.02
CA LEU A 118 4.55 -7.52 -1.91
C LEU A 118 4.11 -6.08 -1.62
N VAL A 119 3.13 -5.59 -2.37
CA VAL A 119 2.44 -4.32 -2.14
C VAL A 119 0.95 -4.60 -1.99
N ILE A 120 0.34 -3.99 -0.98
CA ILE A 120 -1.11 -4.02 -0.78
C ILE A 120 -1.63 -2.59 -0.95
N GLU A 121 -2.60 -2.43 -1.84
CA GLU A 121 -3.29 -1.17 -2.09
C GLU A 121 -4.74 -1.30 -1.65
N THR A 122 -5.25 -0.29 -0.94
CA THR A 122 -6.66 -0.17 -0.56
C THR A 122 -7.24 1.09 -1.17
N GLY A 123 -8.27 0.96 -2.00
CA GLY A 123 -8.82 2.05 -2.80
C GLY A 123 -8.08 2.19 -4.13
N VAL A 124 -8.73 1.76 -5.21
CA VAL A 124 -8.19 1.72 -6.57
C VAL A 124 -8.74 2.87 -7.40
N ALA A 125 -10.03 3.19 -7.24
CA ALA A 125 -10.75 4.19 -8.04
C ALA A 125 -10.49 4.00 -9.56
N ASN A 126 -10.01 5.04 -10.26
CA ASN A 126 -9.69 4.93 -11.69
C ASN A 126 -8.43 4.10 -11.98
N GLY A 127 -7.58 3.81 -10.99
CA GLY A 127 -6.36 2.99 -11.12
C GLY A 127 -5.05 3.75 -11.35
N ILE A 128 -4.97 5.05 -11.01
CA ILE A 128 -3.73 5.86 -11.19
C ILE A 128 -2.59 5.32 -10.33
N SER A 129 -2.83 5.12 -9.03
CA SER A 129 -1.86 4.55 -8.10
C SER A 129 -1.47 3.13 -8.51
N THR A 130 -2.45 2.27 -8.81
CA THR A 130 -2.25 0.91 -9.30
C THR A 130 -1.34 0.87 -10.53
N PHE A 131 -1.56 1.76 -11.51
CA PHE A 131 -0.73 1.87 -12.71
C PHE A 131 0.74 2.17 -12.38
N LEU A 132 0.98 3.14 -11.50
CA LEU A 132 2.33 3.53 -11.09
C LEU A 132 3.03 2.42 -10.32
N ILE A 133 2.32 1.77 -9.39
CA ILE A 133 2.83 0.65 -8.59
C ILE A 133 3.23 -0.52 -9.49
N LEU A 134 2.36 -0.94 -10.40
CA LEU A 134 2.63 -2.03 -11.33
C LEU A 134 3.84 -1.74 -12.21
N ASN A 135 3.96 -0.53 -12.74
CA ASN A 135 5.11 -0.16 -13.57
C ASN A 135 6.43 -0.14 -12.76
N ALA A 136 6.41 0.32 -11.51
CA ALA A 136 7.57 0.28 -10.64
C ALA A 136 7.99 -1.17 -10.32
N ILE A 137 7.04 -2.04 -9.97
CA ILE A 137 7.28 -3.49 -9.76
C ILE A 137 7.84 -4.15 -11.02
N MET A 138 7.26 -3.86 -12.19
CA MET A 138 7.75 -4.39 -13.46
C MET A 138 9.18 -3.96 -13.74
N LYS A 139 9.54 -2.70 -13.44
CA LYS A 139 10.92 -2.19 -13.55
C LYS A 139 11.88 -2.83 -12.56
N ASN A 140 11.41 -3.20 -11.37
CA ASN A 140 12.19 -3.99 -10.41
C ASN A 140 12.43 -5.43 -10.89
N GLY A 141 11.62 -5.95 -11.81
CA GLY A 141 11.64 -7.35 -12.26
C GLY A 141 11.13 -8.36 -11.23
N ASN A 142 10.67 -7.89 -10.06
CA ASN A 142 10.16 -8.70 -8.95
C ASN A 142 9.16 -7.90 -8.12
N GLY A 143 8.20 -8.60 -7.52
CA GLY A 143 7.17 -8.06 -6.65
C GLY A 143 5.77 -8.47 -7.10
N LYS A 144 4.79 -8.28 -6.23
CA LYS A 144 3.36 -8.48 -6.53
C LYS A 144 2.54 -7.35 -5.92
N LEU A 145 1.47 -6.98 -6.61
CA LEU A 145 0.48 -6.04 -6.11
C LEU A 145 -0.84 -6.78 -5.86
N TYR A 146 -1.42 -6.59 -4.68
CA TYR A 146 -2.80 -6.92 -4.38
C TYR A 146 -3.58 -5.63 -4.16
N SER A 147 -4.55 -5.36 -5.02
CA SER A 147 -5.39 -4.17 -4.93
C SER A 147 -6.80 -4.55 -4.47
N ILE A 148 -7.29 -3.87 -3.44
CA ILE A 148 -8.58 -4.13 -2.81
C ILE A 148 -9.43 -2.87 -2.88
N ASP A 149 -10.64 -3.00 -3.41
CA ASP A 149 -11.65 -1.93 -3.44
C ASP A 149 -13.01 -2.51 -3.07
N ILE A 150 -13.89 -1.65 -2.55
CA ILE A 150 -15.29 -2.00 -2.26
C ILE A 150 -16.10 -2.14 -3.54
N SER A 151 -15.71 -1.43 -4.60
CA SER A 151 -16.36 -1.46 -5.91
C SER A 151 -15.68 -2.47 -6.83
N LYS A 152 -16.49 -3.07 -7.72
CA LYS A 152 -15.97 -3.93 -8.81
C LYS A 152 -15.58 -3.12 -10.05
N ASP A 153 -16.15 -1.94 -10.20
CA ASP A 153 -15.93 -1.08 -11.36
C ASP A 153 -14.78 -0.12 -11.04
N VAL A 154 -13.55 -0.64 -11.04
CA VAL A 154 -12.32 0.10 -10.70
C VAL A 154 -11.20 -0.20 -11.69
N GLY A 155 -10.13 0.60 -11.65
CA GLY A 155 -8.95 0.38 -12.48
C GLY A 155 -9.23 0.55 -13.98
N VAL A 156 -10.14 1.45 -14.34
CA VAL A 156 -10.61 1.60 -15.73
C VAL A 156 -9.52 2.03 -16.70
N ILE A 157 -8.46 2.68 -16.23
CA ILE A 157 -7.32 3.08 -17.05
C ILE A 157 -6.29 1.95 -17.26
N LEU A 158 -6.47 0.83 -16.55
CA LEU A 158 -5.59 -0.32 -16.63
C LEU A 158 -6.00 -1.21 -17.80
N SER A 159 -5.00 -1.69 -18.53
CA SER A 159 -5.16 -2.74 -19.52
C SER A 159 -5.55 -4.06 -18.85
N GLU A 160 -6.13 -4.97 -19.63
CA GLU A 160 -6.48 -6.31 -19.17
C GLU A 160 -5.26 -7.12 -18.68
N LYS A 161 -4.07 -6.84 -19.23
CA LYS A 161 -2.83 -7.44 -18.74
C LYS A 161 -2.49 -6.92 -17.34
N GLU A 162 -2.54 -5.60 -17.14
CA GLU A 162 -2.24 -4.96 -15.85
C GLU A 162 -3.21 -5.43 -14.75
N LYS A 163 -4.51 -5.57 -15.08
CA LYS A 163 -5.52 -6.11 -14.15
C LYS A 163 -5.22 -7.56 -13.73
N LYS A 164 -4.75 -8.41 -14.66
CA LYS A 164 -4.40 -9.81 -14.37
C LYS A 164 -3.09 -9.98 -13.62
N THR A 165 -2.17 -9.02 -13.73
CA THR A 165 -0.91 -9.03 -12.97
C THR A 165 -1.05 -8.51 -11.54
N GLY A 166 -2.14 -7.81 -11.23
CA GLY A 166 -2.44 -7.21 -9.91
C GLY A 166 -3.41 -8.02 -9.04
N THR A 167 -3.54 -9.34 -9.27
CA THR A 167 -4.41 -10.25 -8.50
C THR A 167 -3.63 -11.25 -7.67
#